data_AF-A0ABD3SJ43-F1
#
_entry.id   AF-A0ABD3SJ43-F1
#
_cell.length_a   1.000
_cell.length_b   1.000
_cell.length_c   1.000
_cell.angle_alpha   90.00
_cell.angle_beta   90.00
_cell.angle_gamma   90.00
#
_symmetry.space_group_name_H-M   'P 1'
#
loop_
_entity.id
_entity.type
_entity.pdbx_description
1 polymer ?
#
loop_
_entity_poly.entity_id
_entity_poly.type
_entity_poly.pdbx_seq_one_letter_code
_entity_poly.pdbx_strand_id
1 'polypeptide(L)'
;MEDEKVIYMECCKNHATLREKTDGCQEFMWGSKNLECAICGCHRNFHRRVVYTKCNKIHVSQSGSNYVDGCMEFIPDPVNKNLCDGCKCHKSFHKE
;
A
#
# COMPACT_ATOMS: atom_id res chain seq x y z
N MET A 1 4.60 18.78 2.75
CA MET A 1 5.13 17.57 3.42
C MET A 1 4.05 16.51 3.25
N GLU A 2 3.95 15.94 2.06
CA GLU A 2 2.92 14.97 1.70
C GLU A 2 3.69 13.80 1.11
N ASP A 3 3.81 12.67 1.82
CA ASP A 3 4.14 11.35 1.20
C ASP A 3 4.35 10.24 2.25
N GLU A 4 4.36 10.52 3.58
CA GLU A 4 4.61 9.46 4.58
C GLU A 4 3.55 8.32 4.56
N LYS A 5 2.34 8.62 4.08
CA LYS A 5 1.22 7.67 3.99
C LYS A 5 1.11 6.96 2.63
N VAL A 6 2.05 7.22 1.72
CA VAL A 6 2.00 6.79 0.33
C VAL A 6 2.99 5.65 0.10
N ILE A 7 2.47 4.48 -0.27
CA ILE A 7 3.28 3.34 -0.71
C ILE A 7 3.07 3.13 -2.21
N TYR A 8 4.16 2.95 -2.93
CA TYR A 8 4.15 2.62 -4.35
C TYR A 8 4.27 1.11 -4.51
N MET A 9 3.31 0.48 -5.18
CA MET A 9 3.22 -0.98 -5.32
C MET A 9 3.76 -1.42 -6.68
N GLU A 10 2.96 -2.20 -7.43
CA GLU A 10 3.39 -2.75 -8.70
C GLU A 10 3.57 -1.68 -9.80
N CYS A 11 4.49 -1.92 -10.72
CA CYS A 11 4.67 -1.08 -11.90
C CYS A 11 3.53 -1.31 -12.90
N CYS A 12 2.83 -0.24 -13.29
CA CYS A 12 1.76 -0.22 -14.27
C CYS A 12 2.24 0.15 -15.68
N LYS A 13 3.56 0.34 -15.89
CA LYS A 13 4.11 0.61 -17.23
C LYS A 13 4.12 -0.68 -18.05
N ASN A 14 3.66 -0.60 -19.30
CA ASN A 14 3.77 -1.72 -20.23
C ASN A 14 5.24 -1.96 -20.62
N HIS A 15 5.84 -3.03 -20.09
CA HIS A 15 7.22 -3.42 -20.41
C HIS A 15 7.34 -4.28 -21.69
N ALA A 16 6.23 -4.69 -22.31
CA ALA A 16 6.28 -5.54 -23.51
C ALA A 16 6.97 -4.88 -24.73
N THR A 17 7.09 -3.55 -24.72
CA THR A 17 7.82 -2.78 -25.75
C THR A 17 9.30 -2.57 -25.42
N LEU A 18 9.73 -2.90 -24.18
CA LEU A 18 11.10 -2.77 -23.69
C LEU A 18 11.68 -4.18 -23.55
N ARG A 19 12.52 -4.57 -24.51
CA ARG A 19 12.92 -5.95 -24.86
C ARG A 19 13.69 -6.75 -23.80
N GLU A 20 13.68 -6.36 -22.51
CA GLU A 20 14.53 -6.96 -21.47
C GLU A 20 13.90 -7.09 -20.06
N LYS A 21 12.61 -6.73 -19.84
CA LYS A 21 11.99 -6.85 -18.50
C LYS A 21 10.62 -7.52 -18.56
N THR A 22 10.61 -8.82 -18.29
CA THR A 22 9.41 -9.64 -18.12
C THR A 22 8.85 -9.46 -16.70
N ASP A 23 7.63 -8.95 -16.64
CA ASP A 23 6.82 -8.61 -15.46
C ASP A 23 7.38 -7.53 -14.51
N GLY A 24 6.50 -6.62 -14.13
CA GLY A 24 6.82 -5.49 -13.26
C GLY A 24 7.34 -5.93 -11.88
N CYS A 25 7.99 -5.02 -11.19
CA CYS A 25 8.22 -5.18 -9.75
C CYS A 25 6.87 -5.25 -9.01
N GLN A 26 6.77 -6.11 -8.02
CA GLN A 26 5.56 -6.26 -7.18
C GLN A 26 5.47 -5.18 -6.10
N GLU A 27 6.61 -4.62 -5.70
CA GLU A 27 6.72 -3.52 -4.74
C GLU A 27 7.74 -2.50 -5.25
N PHE A 28 7.48 -1.21 -5.07
CA PHE A 28 8.44 -0.17 -5.42
C PHE A 28 9.60 -0.18 -4.41
N MET A 29 10.80 -0.43 -4.93
CA MET A 29 12.05 -0.32 -4.16
C MET A 29 12.78 0.96 -4.57
N TRP A 30 13.14 1.82 -3.62
CA TRP A 30 13.91 3.03 -3.91
C TRP A 30 15.29 2.67 -4.48
N GLY A 31 15.58 3.17 -5.69
CA GLY A 31 16.91 3.07 -6.30
C GLY A 31 17.83 4.21 -5.88
N SER A 32 19.01 4.27 -6.50
CA SER A 32 20.04 5.30 -6.23
C SER A 32 19.55 6.72 -6.48
N LYS A 33 18.61 6.88 -7.43
CA LYS A 33 17.84 8.10 -7.58
C LYS A 33 16.53 7.92 -6.81
N ASN A 34 16.25 8.83 -5.87
CA ASN A 34 15.10 8.84 -4.95
C ASN A 34 13.71 8.94 -5.64
N LEU A 35 13.59 8.58 -6.92
CA LEU A 35 12.36 8.63 -7.72
C LEU A 35 12.23 7.42 -8.65
N GLU A 36 13.29 6.64 -8.83
CA GLU A 36 13.35 5.52 -9.75
C GLU A 36 13.31 4.20 -8.97
N CYS A 37 12.57 3.23 -9.48
CA CYS A 37 12.52 1.90 -8.89
C CYS A 37 13.85 1.17 -9.14
N ALA A 38 14.45 0.60 -8.10
CA ALA A 38 15.68 -0.20 -8.19
C ALA A 38 15.52 -1.44 -9.10
N ILE A 39 14.31 -1.99 -9.22
CA ILE A 39 14.03 -3.21 -9.97
C ILE A 39 13.72 -2.89 -11.44
N CYS A 40 12.66 -2.14 -11.70
CA CYS A 40 12.24 -1.87 -13.08
C CYS A 40 12.90 -0.62 -13.69
N GLY A 41 13.52 0.26 -12.89
CA GLY A 41 14.10 1.53 -13.36
C GLY A 41 13.04 2.58 -13.74
N CYS A 42 11.75 2.28 -13.57
CA CYS A 42 10.69 3.23 -13.86
C CYS A 42 10.55 4.24 -12.74
N HIS A 43 10.14 5.45 -13.09
CA HIS A 43 9.77 6.48 -12.12
C HIS A 43 8.62 5.98 -11.23
N ARG A 44 8.58 6.36 -9.94
CA ARG A 44 7.52 6.00 -8.98
C ARG A 44 6.09 6.27 -9.48
N ASN A 45 5.92 7.27 -10.35
CA ASN A 45 4.63 7.61 -10.97
C ASN A 45 4.08 6.50 -11.88
N PHE A 46 4.94 5.62 -12.39
CA PHE A 46 4.51 4.44 -13.13
C PHE A 46 4.07 3.30 -12.21
N HIS A 47 4.16 3.45 -10.90
CA HIS A 47 3.73 2.44 -9.95
C HIS A 47 2.40 2.85 -9.33
N ARG A 48 1.57 1.85 -9.03
CA ARG A 48 0.29 2.12 -8.37
C ARG A 48 0.53 2.76 -7.02
N ARG A 49 0.02 3.98 -6.87
CA ARG A 49 0.04 4.74 -5.61
C ARG A 49 -1.06 4.22 -4.70
N VAL A 50 -0.69 3.76 -3.50
CA VAL A 50 -1.62 3.32 -2.46
C VAL A 50 -1.47 4.25 -1.27
N VAL A 51 -2.59 4.87 -0.86
CA VAL A 51 -2.69 5.68 0.35
C VAL A 51 -3.39 4.85 1.39
N TYR A 52 -2.75 4.64 2.55
CA TYR A 52 -3.41 3.93 3.63
C TYR A 52 -4.19 4.88 4.54
N THR A 53 -5.44 4.52 4.84
CA THR A 53 -6.38 5.37 5.60
C THR A 53 -7.09 4.56 6.69
N LYS A 54 -8.29 5.00 7.11
CA LYS A 54 -9.15 4.24 8.02
C LYS A 54 -9.55 2.91 7.42
N CYS A 55 -9.88 1.95 8.28
CA CYS A 55 -10.43 0.70 7.80
C CYS A 55 -11.84 0.90 7.21
N ASN A 56 -12.11 0.28 6.06
CA ASN A 56 -13.41 0.29 5.39
C ASN A 56 -14.26 -0.94 5.72
N LYS A 57 -13.82 -1.81 6.63
CA LYS A 57 -14.59 -2.99 7.04
C LYS A 57 -15.66 -2.59 8.06
N ILE A 58 -16.82 -3.23 8.00
CA ILE A 58 -17.85 -3.10 9.03
C ILE A 58 -17.48 -4.05 10.17
N HIS A 59 -17.10 -3.50 11.32
CA HIS A 59 -16.87 -4.25 12.54
C HIS A 59 -18.17 -4.31 13.34
N VAL A 60 -18.74 -5.51 13.46
CA VAL A 60 -19.85 -5.74 14.40
C VAL A 60 -19.21 -6.02 15.76
N SER A 61 -19.32 -5.09 16.72
CA SER A 61 -18.94 -5.39 18.09
C SER A 61 -19.84 -6.53 18.61
N GLN A 62 -19.30 -7.45 19.40
CA GLN A 62 -20.07 -8.54 20.03
C GLN A 62 -21.28 -8.06 20.86
N SER A 63 -21.43 -6.76 21.08
CA SER A 63 -22.50 -6.13 21.87
C SER A 63 -23.46 -5.25 21.04
N GLY A 64 -23.57 -5.46 19.72
CA GLY A 64 -24.67 -4.88 18.93
C GLY A 64 -24.65 -3.35 18.77
N SER A 65 -23.51 -2.70 18.99
CA SER A 65 -23.32 -1.27 18.71
C SER A 65 -22.48 -1.08 17.44
N ASN A 66 -23.00 -0.26 16.51
CA ASN A 66 -22.35 0.12 15.26
C ASN A 66 -21.30 1.21 15.52
N TYR A 67 -20.17 0.84 16.12
CA TYR A 67 -18.99 1.71 16.13
C TYR A 67 -18.26 1.52 14.79
N VAL A 68 -18.29 2.58 13.96
CA VAL A 68 -17.42 2.69 12.78
C VAL A 68 -15.97 2.58 13.25
N ASP A 69 -15.20 1.75 12.53
CA ASP A 69 -13.95 1.12 12.94
C ASP A 69 -12.92 2.06 13.60
N GLY A 70 -12.33 1.60 14.70
CA GLY A 70 -11.51 2.34 15.65
C GLY A 70 -10.06 2.62 15.22
N CYS A 71 -9.73 2.50 13.95
CA CYS A 71 -8.41 2.88 13.43
C CYS A 71 -8.56 4.02 12.43
N MET A 72 -8.28 5.23 12.92
CA MET A 72 -8.27 6.46 12.12
C MET A 72 -7.16 6.45 11.05
N GLU A 73 -6.12 5.65 11.28
CA GLU A 73 -4.97 5.49 10.40
C GLU A 73 -4.53 4.01 10.38
N PHE A 74 -4.04 3.53 9.24
CA PHE A 74 -3.40 2.22 9.17
C PHE A 74 -2.04 2.28 9.85
N ILE A 75 -1.98 1.75 11.06
CA ILE A 75 -0.73 1.50 11.75
C ILE A 75 -0.37 0.03 11.50
N PRO A 76 0.78 -0.31 10.87
CA PRO A 76 1.14 -1.70 10.65
C PRO A 76 1.41 -2.41 11.98
N ASP A 77 0.88 -3.62 12.12
CA ASP A 77 1.14 -4.47 13.28
C ASP A 77 2.65 -4.82 13.37
N PRO A 78 3.22 -4.82 14.59
CA PRO A 78 4.67 -5.01 14.77
C PRO A 78 5.16 -6.40 14.34
N VAL A 79 4.28 -7.41 14.30
CA VAL A 79 4.60 -8.78 13.88
C VAL A 79 4.25 -8.97 12.40
N ASN A 80 3.06 -8.52 11.98
CA ASN A 80 2.59 -8.66 10.61
C ASN A 80 2.23 -7.31 9.99
N LYS A 81 3.17 -6.74 9.22
CA LYS A 81 2.99 -5.45 8.53
C LYS A 81 1.82 -5.41 7.54
N ASN A 82 1.22 -6.55 7.20
CA ASN A 82 0.01 -6.60 6.39
C ASN A 82 -1.28 -6.41 7.19
N LEU A 83 -1.21 -6.42 8.53
CA LEU A 83 -2.36 -6.22 9.41
C LEU A 83 -2.26 -4.85 10.08
N CYS A 84 -3.41 -4.25 10.36
CA CYS A 84 -3.48 -3.02 11.16
C CYS A 84 -3.34 -3.36 12.64
N ASP A 85 -2.51 -2.63 13.39
CA ASP A 85 -2.32 -2.85 14.81
C ASP A 85 -3.61 -2.63 15.62
N GLY A 86 -4.43 -1.66 15.22
CA GLY A 86 -5.67 -1.28 15.92
C GLY A 86 -6.84 -2.26 15.73
N CYS A 87 -7.16 -2.68 14.50
CA CYS A 87 -8.32 -3.55 14.23
C CYS A 87 -7.96 -4.96 13.73
N LYS A 88 -6.67 -5.25 13.52
CA LYS A 88 -6.15 -6.50 12.94
C LYS A 88 -6.72 -6.84 11.55
N CYS A 89 -7.33 -5.90 10.85
CA CYS A 89 -7.71 -6.07 9.45
C CYS A 89 -6.51 -6.00 8.52
N HIS A 90 -6.61 -6.69 7.39
CA HIS A 90 -5.60 -6.62 6.33
C HIS A 90 -5.52 -5.21 5.76
N LYS A 91 -4.31 -4.75 5.41
CA LYS A 91 -4.03 -3.44 4.79
C LYS A 91 -4.88 -3.15 3.55
N SER A 92 -5.36 -4.20 2.87
CA SER A 92 -6.30 -4.10 1.74
C SER A 92 -7.65 -3.47 2.10
N PHE A 93 -8.05 -3.48 3.37
CA PHE A 93 -9.25 -2.82 3.86
C PHE A 93 -9.01 -1.35 4.24
N HIS A 94 -7.76 -0.89 4.25
CA HIS A 94 -7.35 0.45 4.65
C HIS A 94 -6.85 1.26 3.46
N LYS A 95 -7.59 1.30 2.37
CA LYS A 95 -7.23 2.06 1.16
C LYS A 95 -8.39 2.97 0.77
N GLU A 96 -8.12 4.13 0.19
CA GLU A 96 -9.16 4.96 -0.46
C GLU A 96 -9.83 4.24 -1.63
#